data_AF-A0A814Q684-F1
#
_entry.id   AF-A0A814Q684-F1
#
_cell.length_a   1.000
_cell.length_b   1.000
_cell.length_c   1.000
_cell.angle_alpha   90.00
_cell.angle_beta   90.00
_cell.angle_gamma   90.00
#
_symmetry.space_group_name_H-M   'P 1'
#
loop_
_entity.id
_entity.type
_entity.pdbx_description
1 polymer ?
#
loop_
_entity_poly.entity_id
_entity_poly.type
_entity_poly.pdbx_seq_one_letter_code
_entity_poly.pdbx_strand_id
1 'polypeptide(L)'
;IKKLKRILEERKWTNYTEMYIKDNAALVYIYYDRLGYELITEAEKMVIVDLISNIGGILGLFIGISILSFAELIEIFIEILFVLFESRKLKTNTLEI
;
A
#
# COMPACT_ATOMS: atom_id res chain seq x y z
N ILE A 1 45.89 -21.43 -46.80
CA ILE A 1 44.64 -21.88 -46.11
C ILE A 1 43.69 -20.71 -45.80
N LYS A 2 44.12 -19.63 -45.11
CA LYS A 2 43.25 -18.47 -44.79
C LYS A 2 42.63 -17.77 -46.03
N LYS A 3 43.42 -17.57 -47.09
CA LYS A 3 42.95 -16.98 -48.36
C LYS A 3 41.86 -17.83 -49.04
N LEU A 4 41.98 -19.15 -48.94
CA LEU A 4 41.01 -20.09 -49.52
C LEU A 4 39.70 -20.10 -48.73
N LYS A 5 39.77 -20.06 -47.39
CA LYS A 5 38.57 -19.92 -46.55
C LYS A 5 37.77 -18.66 -46.89
N ARG A 6 38.44 -17.52 -47.08
CA ARG A 6 37.79 -16.26 -47.46
C ARG A 6 37.06 -16.37 -48.80
N ILE A 7 37.68 -16.98 -49.80
CA ILE A 7 37.07 -17.18 -51.12
C ILE A 7 35.87 -18.13 -51.05
N LEU A 8 35.94 -19.18 -50.22
CA LEU A 8 34.82 -20.10 -50.03
C LEU A 8 33.66 -19.44 -49.31
N GLU A 9 33.94 -18.57 -48.34
CA GLU A 9 32.94 -17.81 -47.61
C GLU A 9 32.27 -16.77 -48.53
N GLU A 10 33.04 -15.98 -49.29
CA GLU A 10 32.54 -15.07 -50.32
C GLU A 10 31.69 -15.81 -51.38
N ARG A 11 32.08 -17.02 -51.80
CA ARG A 11 31.28 -17.83 -52.74
C ARG A 11 30.03 -18.46 -52.12
N LYS A 12 29.97 -18.68 -50.79
CA LYS A 12 28.73 -19.12 -50.14
C LYS A 12 27.63 -18.08 -50.30
N TRP A 13 27.97 -16.80 -50.21
CA TRP A 13 27.02 -15.70 -50.40
C TRP A 13 26.48 -15.58 -51.84
N THR A 14 27.26 -15.98 -52.85
CA THR A 14 26.87 -15.85 -54.27
C THR A 14 26.09 -17.05 -54.82
N ASN A 15 26.11 -18.21 -54.15
CA ASN A 15 25.48 -19.46 -54.61
C ASN A 15 24.17 -19.78 -53.89
N TYR A 16 23.54 -18.79 -53.25
CA TYR A 16 22.16 -18.95 -52.83
C TYR A 16 21.26 -18.96 -54.07
N THR A 17 20.68 -20.13 -54.39
CA THR A 17 19.67 -20.25 -55.44
C THR A 17 18.50 -19.31 -55.13
N GLU A 18 17.88 -18.73 -56.15
CA GLU A 18 16.66 -17.91 -55.99
C GLU A 18 15.61 -18.60 -55.09
N MET A 19 15.52 -19.93 -55.20
CA MET A 19 14.69 -20.80 -54.36
C MET A 19 15.05 -20.72 -52.87
N TYR A 20 16.33 -20.75 -52.50
CA TYR A 20 16.75 -20.66 -51.09
C TYR A 20 16.43 -19.29 -50.48
N ILE A 21 16.59 -18.21 -51.26
CA ILE A 21 16.25 -16.86 -50.79
C ILE A 21 14.73 -16.73 -50.65
N LYS A 22 13.94 -17.26 -51.59
CA LYS A 22 12.47 -17.31 -51.49
C LYS A 22 11.98 -18.11 -50.30
N ASP A 23 12.62 -19.24 -50.00
CA ASP A 23 12.21 -20.13 -48.92
C ASP A 23 12.61 -19.62 -47.52
N ASN A 24 13.59 -18.72 -47.42
CA ASN A 24 14.14 -18.25 -46.12
C ASN A 24 14.06 -16.74 -45.90
N ALA A 25 13.59 -15.95 -46.87
CA ALA A 25 13.41 -14.51 -46.69
C ALA A 25 12.16 -14.22 -45.87
N ALA A 26 12.35 -13.58 -44.71
CA ALA A 26 11.28 -13.02 -43.91
C ALA A 26 11.37 -11.50 -43.92
N LEU A 27 10.27 -10.83 -44.26
CA LEU A 27 10.15 -9.38 -44.28
C LEU A 27 9.21 -8.95 -43.15
N VAL A 28 9.72 -8.16 -42.20
CA VAL A 28 8.94 -7.68 -41.05
C VAL A 28 8.78 -6.17 -41.17
N TYR A 29 7.54 -5.70 -41.24
CA TYR A 29 7.21 -4.29 -41.19
C TYR A 29 6.75 -3.93 -39.78
N ILE A 30 7.54 -3.13 -39.08
CA ILE A 30 7.19 -2.61 -37.77
C ILE A 30 6.61 -1.21 -37.95
N TYR A 31 5.37 -1.01 -37.55
CA TYR A 31 4.68 0.26 -37.58
C TYR A 31 3.81 0.40 -36.32
N TYR A 32 3.53 1.64 -35.94
CA TYR A 32 2.61 1.93 -34.85
C TYR A 32 1.17 1.83 -35.36
N ASP A 33 0.34 1.02 -34.70
CA ASP A 33 -1.10 0.89 -34.98
C ASP A 33 -1.84 2.23 -34.76
N ARG A 34 -1.42 3.00 -33.75
CA ARG A 34 -1.98 4.31 -33.39
C ARG A 34 -0.89 5.28 -32.93
N LEU A 35 -1.08 6.57 -33.20
CA LEU A 35 -0.23 7.68 -32.75
C LEU A 35 -0.47 8.05 -31.28
N GLY A 36 -0.74 7.06 -30.43
CA GLY A 36 -0.95 7.22 -28.99
C GLY A 36 0.13 6.48 -28.23
N TYR A 37 0.71 7.12 -27.22
CA TYR A 37 1.65 6.51 -26.29
C TYR A 37 0.96 6.36 -24.94
N GLU A 38 1.14 5.20 -24.31
CA GLU A 38 0.66 4.96 -22.95
C GLU A 38 1.73 5.43 -21.96
N LEU A 39 1.39 6.40 -21.10
CA LEU A 39 2.24 6.84 -20.01
C LEU A 39 1.92 6.04 -18.76
N ILE A 40 2.86 5.21 -18.32
CA ILE A 40 2.78 4.53 -17.02
C ILE A 40 3.55 5.39 -16.02
N THR A 41 2.82 6.13 -15.19
CA THR A 41 3.40 6.97 -14.13
C THR A 41 3.23 6.30 -12.78
N GLU A 42 4.32 6.12 -12.03
CA GLU A 42 4.25 5.67 -10.64
C GLU A 42 3.90 6.87 -9.74
N ALA A 43 2.78 6.77 -9.03
CA ALA A 43 2.42 7.72 -7.99
C ALA A 43 3.05 7.29 -6.66
N GLU A 44 3.51 8.25 -5.86
CA GLU A 44 4.05 8.00 -4.52
C GLU A 44 2.98 7.34 -3.64
N LYS A 45 3.26 6.13 -3.15
CA LYS A 45 2.28 5.30 -2.44
C LYS A 45 1.88 5.87 -1.07
N MET A 46 2.75 6.68 -0.46
CA MET A 46 2.54 7.19 0.89
C MET A 46 3.32 8.48 1.11
N VAL A 47 2.61 9.55 1.42
CA VAL A 47 3.19 10.85 1.75
C VAL A 47 3.36 10.95 3.28
N ILE A 48 4.20 11.86 3.75
CA ILE A 48 4.39 12.14 5.19
C ILE A 48 3.06 12.41 5.91
N VAL A 49 2.10 13.03 5.22
CA VAL A 49 0.75 13.28 5.77
C VAL A 49 0.02 11.98 6.08
N ASP A 50 0.14 10.97 5.21
CA ASP A 50 -0.48 9.65 5.42
C ASP A 50 0.15 8.93 6.62
N LEU A 51 1.46 9.11 6.82
CA LEU A 51 2.17 8.55 7.97
C LEU A 51 1.68 9.16 9.28
N ILE A 52 1.58 10.48 9.32
CA ILE A 52 1.10 11.20 10.51
C ILE A 52 -0.36 10.88 10.78
N SER A 53 -1.20 10.75 9.74
CA SER A 53 -2.60 10.35 9.86
C SER A 53 -2.74 8.97 10.52
N ASN A 54 -1.96 7.98 10.06
CA ASN A 54 -2.01 6.63 10.62
C ASN A 54 -1.54 6.58 12.08
N ILE A 55 -0.46 7.31 12.41
CA ILE A 55 0.06 7.40 13.78
C ILE A 55 -0.94 8.12 14.68
N GLY A 56 -1.46 9.27 14.23
CA GLY A 56 -2.43 10.07 14.97
C GLY A 56 -3.73 9.31 15.23
N GLY A 57 -4.20 8.50 14.28
CA GLY A 57 -5.39 7.68 14.44
C GLY A 57 -5.25 6.64 15.57
N ILE A 58 -4.17 5.86 15.56
CA ILE A 58 -3.94 4.81 16.56
C ILE A 58 -3.66 5.42 17.95
N LEU A 59 -2.82 6.46 18.01
CA LEU A 59 -2.54 7.15 19.27
C LEU A 59 -3.79 7.83 19.82
N GLY A 60 -4.58 8.49 18.97
CA GLY A 60 -5.84 9.12 19.33
C GLY A 60 -6.86 8.12 19.90
N LEU A 61 -6.94 6.92 19.32
CA LEU A 61 -7.79 5.84 19.84
C LEU A 61 -7.36 5.41 21.25
N PHE A 62 -6.07 5.12 21.45
CA PHE A 62 -5.58 4.68 22.76
C PHE A 62 -5.69 5.77 23.83
N ILE A 63 -5.44 7.03 23.48
CA ILE A 63 -5.64 8.17 24.38
C ILE A 63 -7.13 8.33 24.70
N GLY A 64 -7.99 8.23 23.70
CA GLY A 64 -9.45 8.31 23.88
C GLY A 64 -9.99 7.26 24.84
N ILE A 65 -9.58 6.00 24.68
CA ILE A 65 -9.96 4.90 25.59
C ILE A 65 -9.42 5.17 27.00
N SER A 66 -8.17 5.63 27.13
CA SER A 66 -7.56 5.94 28.43
C SER A 66 -8.32 7.06 29.17
N ILE A 67 -8.77 8.10 28.46
CA ILE A 67 -9.56 9.20 29.02
C ILE A 67 -10.94 8.71 29.45
N LEU A 68 -11.60 7.86 28.65
CA LEU A 68 -12.89 7.27 29.01
C LEU A 68 -12.77 6.44 30.29
N SER A 69 -11.74 5.61 30.42
CA SER A 69 -11.49 4.85 31.65
C SER A 69 -11.27 5.76 32.87
N PHE A 70 -10.58 6.88 32.70
CA PHE A 70 -10.40 7.84 33.79
C PHE A 70 -11.71 8.55 34.18
N ALA A 71 -12.54 8.89 33.19
CA ALA A 71 -13.87 9.45 33.43
C ALA A 71 -14.78 8.47 34.19
N GLU A 72 -14.74 7.19 33.82
CA GLU A 72 -15.51 6.13 34.49
C GLU A 72 -15.07 5.96 35.96
N LEU A 73 -13.77 6.06 36.26
CA LEU A 73 -13.30 6.06 37.65
C LEU A 73 -13.88 7.24 38.45
N ILE A 74 -13.93 8.44 37.87
CA ILE A 74 -14.49 9.62 38.52
C ILE A 74 -15.99 9.43 38.79
N GLU A 75 -16.74 8.89 37.82
CA GLU A 75 -18.15 8.58 37.98
C GLU A 75 -18.41 7.63 39.15
N ILE A 76 -17.64 6.54 39.22
CA ILE A 76 -17.71 5.57 40.33
C ILE A 76 -17.40 6.25 41.68
N PHE A 77 -16.39 7.11 41.75
CA PHE A 77 -16.06 7.84 42.98
C PHE A 77 -17.23 8.73 43.46
N ILE A 78 -17.89 9.42 42.55
CA ILE A 78 -19.04 10.28 42.87
C ILE A 78 -20.22 9.44 43.35
N GLU A 79 -20.52 8.33 42.68
CA GLU A 79 -21.62 7.43 43.05
C GLU A 79 -21.40 6.84 44.46
N ILE A 80 -20.19 6.37 44.76
CA ILE A 80 -19.84 5.86 46.09
C ILE A 80 -20.03 6.94 47.15
N LEU A 81 -19.56 8.16 46.91
CA LEU A 81 -19.74 9.26 47.85
C LEU A 81 -21.23 9.54 48.08
N PHE A 82 -22.04 9.60 47.03
CA PHE A 82 -23.48 9.83 47.13
C PHE A 82 -24.18 8.76 47.97
N VAL A 83 -23.90 7.47 47.70
CA VAL A 83 -24.47 6.34 48.46
C VAL A 83 -24.06 6.39 49.94
N LEU A 84 -22.81 6.75 50.23
CA LEU A 84 -22.33 6.91 51.61
C LEU A 84 -23.05 8.06 52.33
N PHE A 85 -23.31 9.19 51.65
CA PHE A 85 -24.07 10.30 52.23
C PHE A 85 -25.53 9.92 52.52
N GLU A 86 -26.18 9.21 51.60
CA GLU A 86 -27.58 8.77 51.80
C GLU A 86 -27.68 7.76 52.96
N SER A 87 -26.72 6.83 53.04
CA SER A 87 -26.66 5.83 54.12
C SER A 87 -26.46 6.45 55.51
N ARG A 88 -25.82 7.63 55.60
CA ARG A 88 -25.68 8.38 56.86
C ARG A 88 -26.99 9.01 57.32
N LYS A 89 -27.82 9.47 56.38
CA LYS A 89 -29.11 10.13 56.64
C LYS A 89 -30.18 9.17 57.21
N LEU A 90 -30.19 7.93 56.71
CA LEU A 90 -31.14 6.90 57.18
C LEU A 90 -30.81 6.40 58.60
N LYS A 91 -29.52 6.34 58.97
CA LYS A 91 -29.10 5.84 60.27
C LYS A 91 -29.39 6.81 61.42
N THR A 92 -29.41 8.11 61.14
CA THR A 92 -29.73 9.15 62.12
C THR A 92 -31.23 9.21 62.44
N ASN A 93 -32.12 9.02 61.46
CA ASN A 93 -33.57 9.12 61.70
C ASN A 93 -34.17 7.95 62.50
N THR A 94 -33.54 6.77 62.51
CA THR A 94 -34.01 5.61 63.29
C THR A 94 -33.48 5.61 64.73
N LEU A 95 -32.42 6.36 65.02
CA LEU A 95 -31.87 6.51 66.38
C LEU A 95 -32.55 7.62 67.18
N GLU A 96 -33.37 8.45 66.53
CA GLU A 96 -34.16 9.53 67.14
C GLU A 96 -35.62 9.12 67.41
N ILE A 97 -35.99 7.85 67.23
CA ILE A 97 -37.28 7.23 67.62
C ILE A 97 -37.00 6.20 68.72
#